data_AF-A0A1Y5P820-F1
#
_entry.id   AF-A0A1Y5P820-F1
#
_cell.length_a   1.000
_cell.length_b   1.000
_cell.length_c   1.000
_cell.angle_alpha   90.00
_cell.angle_beta   90.00
_cell.angle_gamma   90.00
#
_symmetry.space_group_name_H-M   'P 1'
#
loop_
_entity.id
_entity.type
_entity.pdbx_description
1 polymer ?
#
loop_
_entity_poly.entity_id
_entity_poly.type
_entity_poly.pdbx_seq_one_letter_code
_entity_poly.pdbx_strand_id
1 'polypeptide(L)' 'MTTWEYMTTPLLIHNTAAILNNWGKQGWELVQVVPGPEGGLVGYFKRPSGQGSANAGLGAAAQAAQQFGDA' A
#
# COMPACT_ATOMS: atom_id res chain seq x y z
N MET A 1 11.85 -14.09 5.69
CA MET A 1 11.53 -13.46 4.40
C MET A 1 10.45 -12.41 4.61
N THR A 2 10.48 -11.30 3.88
CA THR A 2 9.42 -10.27 3.94
C THR A 2 8.17 -10.83 3.28
N THR A 3 7.05 -10.77 3.98
CA THR A 3 5.74 -11.17 3.45
C THR A 3 5.00 -9.92 2.97
N TRP A 4 4.50 -9.95 1.74
CA TRP A 4 3.89 -8.80 1.05
C TRP A 4 2.38 -8.94 0.94
N GLU A 5 1.68 -7.82 1.11
CA GLU A 5 0.29 -7.63 0.70
C GLU A 5 0.29 -6.95 -0.66
N TYR A 6 -0.68 -7.32 -1.50
CA TYR A 6 -0.85 -6.75 -2.83
C TYR A 6 -2.27 -6.21 -2.99
N MET A 7 -2.39 -5.13 -3.74
CA MET A 7 -3.68 -4.50 -4.04
C MET A 7 -3.69 -4.02 -5.49
N THR A 8 -4.86 -4.12 -6.09
CA THR A 8 -5.13 -3.65 -7.45
C THR A 8 -6.28 -2.67 -7.41
N THR A 9 -6.15 -1.52 -8.07
CA THR A 9 -7.17 -0.46 -8.04
C THR A 9 -7.25 0.26 -9.40
N PRO A 10 -8.45 0.61 -9.88
CA PRO A 10 -8.60 1.40 -11.08
C PRO A 10 -8.10 2.84 -10.87
N LEU A 11 -7.43 3.39 -11.89
CA LEU A 11 -6.97 4.77 -11.93
C LEU A 11 -7.87 5.58 -12.85
N LEU A 12 -8.56 6.56 -12.26
CA LEU A 12 -9.45 7.46 -12.99
C LEU A 12 -8.63 8.53 -13.73
N ILE A 13 -8.91 8.67 -15.02
CA ILE A 13 -8.32 9.72 -15.87
C ILE A 13 -8.63 11.09 -15.25
N HIS A 14 -7.65 12.01 -15.33
CA HIS A 14 -7.65 13.32 -14.66
C HIS A 14 -7.55 13.30 -13.12
N ASN A 15 -7.60 12.13 -12.47
CA ASN A 15 -7.46 12.01 -11.02
C ASN A 15 -6.36 11.02 -10.56
N THR A 16 -5.56 10.49 -11.50
CA THR A 16 -4.51 9.50 -11.23
C THR A 16 -3.58 9.92 -10.11
N ALA A 17 -3.04 11.15 -10.14
CA ALA A 17 -2.08 11.62 -9.14
C ALA A 17 -2.67 11.61 -7.72
N ALA A 18 -3.93 12.03 -7.55
CA ALA A 18 -4.59 12.03 -6.25
C ALA A 18 -4.78 10.60 -5.73
N ILE A 19 -5.18 9.65 -6.60
CA ILE A 19 -5.33 8.24 -6.24
C ILE A 19 -3.99 7.64 -5.79
N LEU A 20 -2.91 7.89 -6.55
CA LEU A 20 -1.58 7.41 -6.19
C LEU A 20 -1.13 7.99 -4.84
N ASN A 21 -1.32 9.29 -4.62
CA ASN A 21 -0.96 9.94 -3.36
C ASN A 21 -1.76 9.39 -2.17
N ASN A 22 -3.06 9.12 -2.35
CA ASN A 22 -3.90 8.56 -1.29
C ASN A 22 -3.46 7.15 -0.88
N TRP A 23 -3.04 6.32 -1.83
CA TRP A 23 -2.50 5.00 -1.53
C TRP A 23 -1.10 5.08 -0.92
N GLY A 24 -0.24 5.97 -1.43
CA GLY A 24 1.09 6.23 -0.88
C GLY A 24 1.05 6.65 0.59
N LYS A 25 0.11 7.51 0.97
CA LYS A 25 -0.12 7.91 2.38
C LYS A 25 -0.51 6.75 3.29
N GLN A 26 -1.13 5.70 2.76
CA GLN A 26 -1.51 4.48 3.49
C GLN A 26 -0.37 3.44 3.52
N GLY A 27 0.82 3.80 3.02
CA GLY A 27 2.00 2.95 2.99
C GLY A 27 2.04 1.97 1.82
N TRP A 28 1.19 2.13 0.81
CA TRP A 28 1.24 1.32 -0.40
C TRP A 28 2.30 1.87 -1.36
N GLU A 29 3.18 0.99 -1.83
CA GLU A 29 4.16 1.27 -2.87
C GLU A 29 3.60 0.91 -4.23
N LEU A 30 3.63 1.83 -5.19
CA LEU A 30 3.24 1.57 -6.58
C LEU A 30 4.25 0.63 -7.25
N VAL A 31 3.77 -0.47 -7.81
CA VAL A 31 4.57 -1.45 -8.56
C VAL A 31 4.54 -1.14 -10.05
N GLN A 32 3.33 -1.03 -10.62
CA GLN A 32 3.15 -0.81 -12.05
C GLN A 32 1.75 -0.24 -12.35
N VAL A 33 1.64 0.49 -13.46
CA VAL A 33 0.38 0.87 -14.08
C VAL A 33 0.27 0.17 -15.44
N VAL A 34 -0.89 -0.45 -15.71
CA VAL A 34 -1.17 -1.12 -17.00
C VAL A 34 -2.53 -0.70 -17.57
N PRO A 35 -2.73 -0.81 -18.89
CA PRO A 35 -4.07 -0.70 -19.47
C PRO A 35 -4.99 -1.84 -18.99
N GLY A 36 -6.23 -1.51 -18.63
CA GLY A 36 -7.25 -2.50 -18.27
C GLY A 36 -7.85 -3.21 -19.49
N PRO A 37 -8.37 -4.44 -19.34
CA PRO A 37 -8.97 -5.21 -20.44
C PRO A 37 -10.23 -4.56 -21.03
N GLU A 38 -10.93 -3.74 -20.25
CA GLU A 38 -12.14 -3.00 -20.65
C GLU A 38 -11.84 -1.52 -20.98
N GLY A 39 -10.56 -1.16 -21.08
CA GLY A 39 -10.11 0.24 -21.16
C GLY A 39 -9.78 0.85 -19.79
N GLY A 40 -9.17 2.04 -19.80
CA GLY A 40 -8.69 2.72 -18.59
C GLY A 40 -7.35 2.19 -18.06
N LEU A 41 -6.93 2.70 -16.90
CA LEU A 41 -5.66 2.35 -16.26
C LEU A 41 -5.91 1.60 -14.95
N VAL A 42 -5.06 0.64 -14.64
CA VAL A 42 -5.08 -0.13 -13.40
C VAL A 42 -3.71 -0.02 -12.74
N GLY A 43 -3.68 0.29 -11.44
CA GLY A 43 -2.47 0.34 -10.64
C GLY A 43 -2.33 -0.89 -9.74
N TYR A 44 -1.14 -1.49 -9.77
CA TYR A 44 -0.73 -2.55 -8.85
C TYR A 44 0.14 -1.97 -7.74
N PHE A 45 -0.16 -2.34 -6.50
CA PHE A 45 0.52 -1.86 -5.32
C PHE A 45 0.97 -3.02 -4.44
N LYS A 46 2.01 -2.77 -3.64
CA LYS A 46 2.48 -3.69 -2.59
C LYS A 46 2.72 -2.96 -1.28
N ARG A 47 2.64 -3.68 -0.16
CA ARG A 47 3.05 -3.20 1.17
C ARG A 47 3.52 -4.37 2.03
N PRO A 48 4.44 -4.19 2.99
CA PRO A 48 4.75 -5.25 3.96
C PRO A 48 3.51 -5.62 4.80
N SER A 49 3.20 -6.90 4.92
CA SER A 49 2.05 -7.43 5.71
C SER A 49 2.21 -7.32 7.23
N GLY A 50 3.41 -6.99 7.72
CA GLY A 50 3.75 -7.11 9.14
C GLY A 50 3.87 -8.56 9.66
N GLN A 51 3.41 -9.57 8.90
CA GLN A 51 3.32 -10.98 9.34
C GLN A 51 4.56 -11.83 9.00
N GLY A 52 5.47 -11.32 8.17
CA GLY A 52 6.73 -12.02 7.89
C GLY A 52 7.71 -11.92 9.05
N SER A 53 8.50 -12.96 9.33
CA SER A 53 9.52 -12.95 10.41
C SER A 53 10.54 -11.81 10.27
N ALA A 54 10.78 -11.34 9.04
CA ALA A 54 11.62 -10.16 8.76
C ALA A 54 10.92 -8.83 9.08
N ASN A 55 9.59 -8.83 9.18
CA ASN A 55 8.75 -7.65 9.43
C ASN A 55 8.20 -7.60 10.87
N ALA A 56 8.51 -8.58 11.72
CA ALA A 56 7.98 -8.68 13.08
C ALA A 56 8.31 -7.44 13.94
N GLY A 57 9.51 -6.87 13.77
CA GLY A 57 9.91 -5.62 14.46
C GLY A 57 9.12 -4.39 14.01
N LEU A 58 8.67 -4.34 12.74
CA LEU A 58 7.82 -3.26 12.23
C LEU A 58 6.41 -3.33 12.81
N GLY A 59 5.87 -4.55 12.97
CA GLY A 59 4.57 -4.77 13.62
C GLY A 59 4.57 -4.35 15.10
N ALA A 60 5.62 -4.72 15.85
CA ALA A 60 5.79 -4.32 17.23
C ALA A 60 5.96 -2.79 17.39
N ALA A 61 6.71 -2.15 16.49
CA ALA A 61 6.87 -0.70 16.49
C ALA A 61 5.55 0.03 16.19
N ALA A 62 4.73 -0.48 15.26
CA ALA A 62 3.40 0.08 14.97
C ALA A 62 2.45 -0.04 16.18
N GLN A 63 2.43 -1.19 16.86
CA GLN A 63 1.62 -1.39 18.06
C GLN A 63 2.08 -0.50 19.23
N ALA A 64 3.39 -0.35 19.42
CA ALA A 64 3.94 0.55 20.42
C ALA A 64 3.55 2.01 20.12
N ALA A 65 3.66 2.46 18.87
CA ALA A 65 3.27 3.82 18.49
C ALA A 65 1.78 4.11 18.76
N GLN A 66 0.90 3.12 18.60
CA GLN A 66 -0.52 3.25 18.98
C GLN A 66 -0.70 3.39 20.50
N GLN A 67 0.02 2.61 21.31
CA GLN A 67 -0.08 2.66 22.77
C GLN A 67 0.43 3.98 23.38
N PHE A 68 1.38 4.65 22.75
CA PHE A 68 1.95 5.92 23.23
C PHE A 68 1.29 7.17 22.64
N GLY A 69 0.39 7.04 21.66
CA GLY A 69 -0.33 8.16 21.05
C GLY A 69 -1.61 8.57 21.77
N ASP A 70 -2.11 7.74 22.68
CA ASP A 70 -3.33 7.95 23.48
C ASP A 70 -3.05 8.49 24.91
N ALA A 71 -1.85 9.03 25.15
CA ALA A 71 -1.42 9.58 26.46
C ALA A 71 -1.26 11.11 26.43
#